data_AF-A0A7S2Q3C2-F1
#
_entry.id   AF-A0A7S2Q3C2-F1
#
_cell.length_a   1.000
_cell.length_b   1.000
_cell.length_c   1.000
_cell.angle_alpha   90.00
_cell.angle_beta   90.00
_cell.angle_gamma   90.00
#
_symmetry.space_group_name_H-M   'P 1'
#
loop_
_entity.id
_entity.type
_entity.pdbx_description
1 polymer ?
#
loop_
_entity_poly.entity_id
_entity_poly.type
_entity_poly.pdbx_seq_one_letter_code
_entity_poly.pdbx_strand_id
1 'polypeptide(L)'
;MTDQLYDVIYEANSSRKNGTEGVASTLTNELMHLYNQGLLNDLDTPLKFGKCSFVTPKKNINNGLIKQVSGGSVPTSWDSNCGYSFGHEFMLSRTLELQMGMNESSTTFEMVKHSRGGTSIYKHWYPGIGEHWQGLQQTIRDRAGSGNNWKGLIWHQGSQETNSLKRFGEDRSLTYLGNMTGLIRQLRQEMYAASESGTWQCKEEIPVVVVQLGYWPNQRRQETAQRVRDAQAEYCSNDPKSQLVKSNDLSRNFHYDAASFLVTGNRIAHAYQAALKGEVVCPEDETSQPQQVISSYQPSTSKSTSSQPSSRPSTLTSIVTPTTTIIHPPGDNDKTTDDEPKLLLPASASETKRIATIFDGTYRNFGFMLDIRTKKEITIHGIELNLHGNSDYAVEVYTKMGSFKGSESDEEAWELWYNGTVTGAGLDSESCIGKCGAKERTDDDDDDDDDGDMRLLLLDLPANETRALYVNFQEAVLVYSSNDDDENNDTSLDFENDDVELYADGGVKQKGWDGKVVHPRLFNGALTYETKRSGEII
;
A
#
# COMPACT_ATOMS: atom_id res chain seq x y z
N MET A 1 -37.16 3.00 5.88
CA MET A 1 -35.75 3.12 6.27
C MET A 1 -34.94 1.96 5.71
N THR A 2 -35.24 0.70 6.05
CA THR A 2 -34.50 -0.47 5.53
C THR A 2 -34.45 -0.53 4.00
N ASP A 3 -35.58 -0.42 3.30
CA ASP A 3 -35.60 -0.49 1.82
C ASP A 3 -34.82 0.65 1.17
N GLN A 4 -34.96 1.87 1.69
CA GLN A 4 -34.20 3.03 1.21
C GLN A 4 -32.69 2.87 1.45
N LEU A 5 -32.29 2.32 2.60
CA LEU A 5 -30.89 2.04 2.89
C LEU A 5 -30.34 0.96 1.96
N TYR A 6 -31.13 -0.09 1.70
CA TYR A 6 -30.80 -1.13 0.75
C TYR A 6 -30.57 -0.56 -0.65
N ASP A 7 -31.49 0.25 -1.16
CA ASP A 7 -31.39 0.83 -2.50
C ASP A 7 -30.12 1.68 -2.65
N VAL A 8 -29.78 2.50 -1.64
CA VAL A 8 -28.55 3.32 -1.64
C VAL A 8 -27.29 2.45 -1.64
N ILE A 9 -27.24 1.40 -0.80
CA ILE A 9 -26.08 0.50 -0.75
C ILE A 9 -25.95 -0.30 -2.05
N TYR A 10 -27.09 -0.74 -2.59
CA TYR A 10 -27.16 -1.45 -3.86
C TYR A 10 -26.61 -0.58 -4.98
N GLU A 11 -27.08 0.66 -5.10
CA GLU A 11 -26.61 1.62 -6.10
C GLU A 11 -25.09 1.84 -5.99
N ALA A 12 -24.57 2.08 -4.77
CA ALA A 12 -23.15 2.28 -4.50
C ALA A 12 -22.27 1.06 -4.87
N ASN A 13 -22.83 -0.16 -4.89
CA ASN A 13 -22.13 -1.39 -5.22
C ASN A 13 -22.52 -1.98 -6.59
N SER A 14 -23.40 -1.32 -7.35
CA SER A 14 -24.01 -1.83 -8.59
C SER A 14 -23.05 -1.87 -9.78
N SER A 15 -21.98 -1.07 -9.76
CA SER A 15 -20.94 -1.06 -10.81
C SER A 15 -20.18 -2.39 -10.92
N ARG A 16 -20.29 -3.26 -9.91
CA ARG A 16 -19.65 -4.59 -9.87
C ARG A 16 -20.70 -5.69 -10.10
N LYS A 17 -21.05 -5.96 -11.36
CA LYS A 17 -22.16 -6.81 -11.85
C LYS A 17 -22.44 -8.16 -11.17
N ASN A 18 -21.53 -8.73 -10.36
CA ASN A 18 -21.74 -10.00 -9.66
C ASN A 18 -21.82 -9.80 -8.15
N GLY A 19 -22.89 -10.29 -7.53
CA GLY A 19 -23.03 -10.41 -6.07
C GLY A 19 -23.41 -9.13 -5.32
N THR A 20 -23.77 -8.05 -6.02
CA THR A 20 -24.21 -6.77 -5.43
C THR A 20 -25.40 -6.95 -4.49
N GLU A 21 -26.41 -7.74 -4.87
CA GLU A 21 -27.61 -7.97 -4.03
C GLU A 21 -27.24 -8.54 -2.66
N GLY A 22 -26.38 -9.56 -2.62
CA GLY A 22 -25.95 -10.18 -1.37
C GLY A 22 -25.17 -9.20 -0.48
N VAL A 23 -24.31 -8.38 -1.07
CA VAL A 23 -23.56 -7.33 -0.34
C VAL A 23 -24.52 -6.27 0.20
N ALA A 24 -25.45 -5.79 -0.61
CA ALA A 24 -26.43 -4.79 -0.22
C ALA A 24 -27.33 -5.30 0.92
N SER A 25 -27.82 -6.53 0.83
CA SER A 25 -28.61 -7.17 1.90
C SER A 25 -27.80 -7.28 3.19
N THR A 26 -26.56 -7.78 3.12
CA THR A 26 -25.70 -7.94 4.30
C THR A 26 -25.44 -6.60 4.98
N LEU A 27 -24.96 -5.61 4.24
CA LEU A 27 -24.64 -4.29 4.79
C LEU A 27 -25.88 -3.58 5.34
N THR A 28 -27.04 -3.70 4.67
CA THR A 28 -28.31 -3.14 5.18
C THR A 28 -28.68 -3.75 6.52
N ASN A 29 -28.65 -5.09 6.62
CA ASN A 29 -29.03 -5.80 7.84
C ASN A 29 -28.10 -5.45 9.01
N GLU A 30 -26.79 -5.43 8.75
CA GLU A 30 -25.77 -5.12 9.76
C GLU A 30 -25.86 -3.65 10.21
N LEU A 31 -26.04 -2.70 9.29
CA LEU A 31 -26.23 -1.29 9.66
C LEU A 31 -27.52 -1.07 10.46
N MET A 32 -28.62 -1.73 10.09
CA MET A 32 -29.85 -1.69 10.88
C MET A 32 -29.65 -2.31 12.26
N HIS A 33 -28.79 -3.33 12.39
CA HIS A 33 -28.40 -3.88 13.68
C HIS A 33 -27.65 -2.85 14.53
N LEU A 34 -26.63 -2.17 13.96
CA LEU A 34 -25.89 -1.10 14.65
C LEU A 34 -26.81 0.05 15.07
N TYR A 35 -27.75 0.45 14.20
CA TYR A 35 -28.77 1.46 14.48
C TYR A 35 -29.65 1.06 15.67
N ASN A 36 -30.19 -0.16 15.66
CA ASN A 36 -31.06 -0.66 16.71
C ASN A 36 -30.36 -0.80 18.07
N GLN A 37 -29.04 -0.97 18.07
CA GLN A 37 -28.23 -0.97 19.28
C GLN A 37 -27.80 0.43 19.74
N GLY A 38 -28.20 1.49 19.03
CA GLY A 38 -27.84 2.87 19.34
C GLY A 38 -26.40 3.24 19.02
N LEU A 39 -25.64 2.37 18.34
CA LEU A 39 -24.24 2.66 17.97
C LEU A 39 -24.14 3.77 16.93
N LEU A 40 -25.21 4.00 16.16
CA LEU A 40 -25.29 5.06 15.15
C LEU A 40 -25.93 6.36 15.64
N ASN A 41 -26.27 6.46 16.93
CA ASN A 41 -26.82 7.70 17.51
C ASN A 41 -25.70 8.67 17.85
N ASP A 42 -25.93 9.98 17.71
CA ASP A 42 -25.03 11.04 18.20
C ASP A 42 -23.57 10.81 17.77
N LEU A 43 -23.35 10.55 16.47
CA LEU A 43 -22.02 10.23 15.93
C LEU A 43 -21.02 11.38 16.14
N ASP A 44 -21.54 12.61 16.21
CA ASP A 44 -20.86 13.88 16.52
C ASP A 44 -20.52 14.09 17.99
N THR A 45 -21.08 13.28 18.89
CA THR A 45 -20.72 13.35 20.31
C THR A 45 -19.43 12.59 20.55
N PRO A 46 -18.36 13.26 21.03
CA PRO A 46 -17.11 12.57 21.34
C PRO A 46 -17.30 11.55 22.47
N LEU A 47 -16.67 10.40 22.31
CA LEU A 47 -16.63 9.35 23.31
C LEU A 47 -15.97 9.84 24.61
N LYS A 48 -16.49 9.39 25.75
CA LYS A 48 -16.01 9.83 27.06
C LYS A 48 -14.73 9.12 27.46
N PHE A 49 -14.61 7.83 27.14
CA PHE A 49 -13.53 6.95 27.58
C PHE A 49 -12.63 6.51 26.43
N GLY A 50 -13.19 6.35 25.23
CA GLY A 50 -12.50 5.96 24.01
C GLY A 50 -11.77 7.14 23.38
N LYS A 51 -10.45 7.03 23.30
CA LYS A 51 -9.57 7.98 22.63
C LYS A 51 -8.91 7.35 21.42
N CYS A 52 -8.32 8.18 20.57
CA CYS A 52 -7.48 7.74 19.47
C CYS A 52 -6.18 8.55 19.41
N SER A 53 -5.11 7.95 18.85
CA SER A 53 -3.87 8.64 18.48
C SER A 53 -3.33 8.07 17.19
N PHE A 54 -3.28 8.90 16.15
CA PHE A 54 -3.06 8.45 14.78
C PHE A 54 -1.71 8.94 14.30
N VAL A 55 -0.92 8.01 13.81
CA VAL A 55 0.41 8.28 13.25
C VAL A 55 0.57 7.59 11.91
N THR A 56 1.28 8.24 11.01
CA THR A 56 1.61 7.69 9.69
C THR A 56 3.12 7.63 9.52
N PRO A 57 3.69 6.48 9.08
CA PRO A 57 5.11 6.41 8.73
C PRO A 57 5.50 7.44 7.67
N LYS A 58 6.63 8.14 7.86
CA LYS A 58 7.20 9.02 6.83
C LYS A 58 8.01 8.20 5.82
N LYS A 59 8.12 8.66 4.55
CA LYS A 59 9.06 8.05 3.58
C LYS A 59 10.51 8.46 3.88
N ASN A 60 10.70 9.72 4.26
CA ASN A 60 12.01 10.29 4.49
C ASN A 60 12.35 10.30 5.98
N ILE A 61 13.30 9.45 6.36
CA ILE A 61 13.76 9.22 7.73
C ILE A 61 14.41 10.49 8.33
N ASN A 62 14.93 11.38 7.49
CA ASN A 62 15.66 12.58 7.92
C ASN A 62 14.79 13.59 8.66
N ASN A 63 13.45 13.54 8.47
CA ASN A 63 12.50 14.43 9.13
C ASN A 63 11.66 13.70 10.22
N GLY A 64 12.22 12.63 10.79
CA GLY A 64 11.57 11.77 11.77
C GLY A 64 10.88 10.57 11.14
N LEU A 65 10.53 9.59 11.98
CA LEU A 65 9.99 8.31 11.54
C LEU A 65 8.47 8.33 11.29
N ILE A 66 7.76 9.23 11.97
CA ILE A 66 6.29 9.29 11.98
C ILE A 66 5.78 10.72 11.87
N LYS A 67 4.62 10.90 11.25
CA LYS A 67 3.81 12.13 11.26
C LYS A 67 2.66 11.91 12.23
N GLN A 68 2.48 12.82 13.20
CA GLN A 68 1.31 12.84 14.07
C GLN A 68 0.12 13.40 13.27
N VAL A 69 -0.89 12.57 13.04
CA VAL A 69 -2.08 12.94 12.25
C VAL A 69 -3.12 13.60 13.15
N SER A 70 -3.49 12.95 14.26
CA SER A 70 -4.49 13.47 15.20
C SER A 70 -3.95 14.55 16.16
N GLY A 71 -2.68 14.94 16.05
CA GLY A 71 -2.04 15.87 16.99
C GLY A 71 -1.87 15.32 18.42
N GLY A 72 -2.05 14.01 18.64
CA GLY A 72 -1.93 13.36 19.94
C GLY A 72 -3.13 12.48 20.27
N SER A 73 -3.33 12.21 21.56
CA SER A 73 -4.47 11.45 22.07
C SER A 73 -5.70 12.35 22.22
N VAL A 74 -6.76 12.07 21.46
CA VAL A 74 -8.00 12.86 21.44
C VAL A 74 -9.23 11.96 21.66
N PRO A 75 -10.33 12.47 22.24
CA PRO A 75 -11.59 11.73 22.29
C PRO A 75 -12.04 11.29 20.90
N THR A 76 -12.56 10.08 20.78
CA THR A 76 -13.00 9.56 19.47
C THR A 76 -14.36 10.14 19.10
N SER A 77 -14.42 10.85 17.97
CA SER A 77 -15.63 11.32 17.26
C SER A 77 -15.41 11.18 15.74
N TRP A 78 -16.45 11.33 14.93
CA TRP A 78 -16.29 11.26 13.47
C TRP A 78 -15.37 12.36 12.91
N ASP A 79 -15.25 13.52 13.57
CA ASP A 79 -14.48 14.69 13.14
C ASP A 79 -13.15 14.89 13.90
N SER A 80 -12.80 13.98 14.82
CA SER A 80 -11.59 14.07 15.67
C SER A 80 -10.27 13.76 14.94
N ASN A 81 -10.29 13.65 13.60
CA ASN A 81 -9.16 13.18 12.79
C ASN A 81 -8.59 11.83 13.30
N CYS A 82 -9.48 10.99 13.82
CA CYS A 82 -9.22 9.59 14.14
C CYS A 82 -9.33 8.72 12.87
N GLY A 83 -8.70 9.19 11.78
CA GLY A 83 -8.80 8.62 10.44
C GLY A 83 -10.10 9.00 9.76
N TYR A 84 -10.45 8.27 8.70
CA TYR A 84 -11.70 8.49 7.99
C TYR A 84 -12.88 8.56 8.95
N SER A 85 -13.76 9.53 8.72
CA SER A 85 -14.96 9.81 9.52
C SER A 85 -15.77 8.57 9.94
N PHE A 86 -15.73 7.49 9.13
CA PHE A 86 -16.41 6.22 9.40
C PHE A 86 -15.49 5.00 9.38
N GLY A 87 -14.20 5.15 9.71
CA GLY A 87 -13.23 4.06 9.74
C GLY A 87 -13.54 2.95 10.76
N HIS A 88 -12.80 1.84 10.68
CA HIS A 88 -12.92 0.72 11.63
C HIS A 88 -12.75 1.17 13.08
N GLU A 89 -11.81 2.09 13.31
CA GLU A 89 -11.38 2.56 14.61
C GLU A 89 -12.48 3.36 15.33
N PHE A 90 -13.27 4.11 14.57
CA PHE A 90 -14.41 4.84 15.08
C PHE A 90 -15.47 3.88 15.64
N MET A 91 -15.95 2.95 14.81
CA MET A 91 -17.00 2.02 15.25
C MET A 91 -16.49 1.03 16.30
N LEU A 92 -15.24 0.57 16.19
CA LEU A 92 -14.60 -0.23 17.23
C LEU A 92 -14.65 0.47 18.60
N SER A 93 -14.21 1.73 18.66
CA SER A 93 -14.20 2.50 19.91
C SER A 93 -15.61 2.66 20.48
N ARG A 94 -16.59 2.94 19.60
CA ARG A 94 -18.00 3.07 20.01
C ARG A 94 -18.55 1.77 20.55
N THR A 95 -18.31 0.64 19.88
CA THR A 95 -18.75 -0.68 20.36
C THR A 95 -18.11 -1.01 21.71
N LEU A 96 -16.81 -0.77 21.88
CA LEU A 96 -16.11 -1.01 23.15
C LEU A 96 -16.70 -0.19 24.30
N GLU A 97 -16.92 1.11 24.09
CA GLU A 97 -17.44 2.00 25.13
C GLU A 97 -18.93 1.76 25.43
N LEU A 98 -19.76 1.68 24.39
CA LEU A 98 -21.21 1.73 24.53
C LEU A 98 -21.85 0.36 24.77
N GLN A 99 -21.18 -0.74 24.39
CA GLN A 99 -21.75 -2.09 24.52
C GLN A 99 -20.94 -3.04 25.39
N MET A 100 -19.62 -2.86 25.49
CA MET A 100 -18.75 -3.85 26.13
C MET A 100 -18.32 -3.46 27.55
N GLY A 101 -19.09 -2.58 28.20
CA GLY A 101 -18.93 -2.24 29.61
C GLY A 101 -17.66 -1.45 29.95
N MET A 102 -16.93 -0.94 28.95
CA MET A 102 -15.76 -0.09 29.21
C MET A 102 -16.15 1.27 29.80
N ASN A 103 -17.43 1.64 29.76
CA ASN A 103 -17.99 2.83 30.39
C ASN A 103 -18.16 2.73 31.92
N GLU A 104 -18.17 1.53 32.51
CA GLU A 104 -18.48 1.35 33.95
C GLU A 104 -17.26 1.52 34.87
N SER A 105 -16.05 1.32 34.35
CA SER A 105 -14.82 1.25 35.17
C SER A 105 -14.06 2.57 35.32
N SER A 106 -14.51 3.67 34.69
CA SER A 106 -13.74 4.91 34.51
C SER A 106 -12.38 4.72 33.81
N THR A 107 -12.13 3.55 33.22
CA THR A 107 -10.88 3.25 32.51
C THR A 107 -10.96 3.80 31.10
N THR A 108 -10.09 4.75 30.77
CA THR A 108 -9.94 5.22 29.39
C THR A 108 -9.17 4.19 28.56
N PHE A 109 -9.49 4.08 27.28
CA PHE A 109 -8.70 3.31 26.32
C PHE A 109 -8.31 4.18 25.12
N GLU A 110 -7.22 3.81 24.45
CA GLU A 110 -6.70 4.56 23.31
C GLU A 110 -6.49 3.62 22.12
N MET A 111 -7.09 3.96 20.98
CA MET A 111 -6.81 3.33 19.69
C MET A 111 -5.62 4.02 19.04
N VAL A 112 -4.48 3.33 19.00
CA VAL A 112 -3.28 3.83 18.34
C VAL A 112 -3.21 3.31 16.92
N LYS A 113 -3.48 4.15 15.92
CA LYS A 113 -3.37 3.76 14.51
C LYS A 113 -1.98 4.07 14.00
N HIS A 114 -1.33 3.05 13.44
CA HIS A 114 -0.06 3.17 12.74
C HIS A 114 -0.18 2.45 11.40
N SER A 115 -0.61 3.18 10.36
CA SER A 115 -0.98 2.58 9.07
C SER A 115 -0.48 3.39 7.90
N ARG A 116 -0.30 2.74 6.75
CA ARG A 116 0.04 3.42 5.50
C ARG A 116 -0.50 2.68 4.28
N GLY A 117 -1.25 3.39 3.43
CA GLY A 117 -1.74 2.88 2.16
C GLY A 117 -0.62 2.44 1.21
N GLY A 118 -0.90 1.46 0.36
CA GLY A 118 0.02 1.04 -0.70
C GLY A 118 1.25 0.23 -0.24
N THR A 119 1.30 -0.20 1.02
CA THR A 119 2.43 -0.92 1.62
C THR A 119 2.28 -2.44 1.59
N SER A 120 3.39 -3.12 1.29
CA SER A 120 3.55 -4.58 1.41
C SER A 120 4.26 -4.98 2.72
N ILE A 121 3.92 -6.13 3.29
CA ILE A 121 4.38 -6.60 4.60
C ILE A 121 5.90 -6.74 4.67
N TYR A 122 6.53 -7.46 3.73
CA TYR A 122 7.96 -7.73 3.79
C TYR A 122 8.80 -6.46 3.65
N LYS A 123 8.58 -5.73 2.55
CA LYS A 123 9.32 -4.51 2.22
C LYS A 123 9.13 -3.37 3.24
N HIS A 124 7.94 -3.20 3.80
CA HIS A 124 7.64 -2.00 4.59
C HIS A 124 7.48 -2.27 6.08
N TRP A 125 6.96 -3.43 6.49
CA TRP A 125 6.58 -3.66 7.88
C TRP A 125 7.45 -4.69 8.60
N TYR A 126 8.17 -5.53 7.87
CA TYR A 126 8.83 -6.70 8.47
C TYR A 126 9.95 -6.29 9.44
N PRO A 127 10.07 -6.98 10.58
CA PRO A 127 11.05 -6.62 11.61
C PRO A 127 12.49 -6.50 11.10
N GLY A 128 13.14 -5.41 11.49
CA GLY A 128 14.56 -5.14 11.22
C GLY A 128 14.88 -4.67 9.81
N ILE A 129 14.01 -4.89 8.82
CA ILE A 129 14.27 -4.54 7.41
C ILE A 129 13.20 -3.65 6.78
N GLY A 130 11.98 -3.65 7.32
CA GLY A 130 10.87 -2.91 6.75
C GLY A 130 11.05 -1.41 6.87
N GLU A 131 10.81 -0.68 5.78
CA GLU A 131 10.93 0.80 5.72
C GLU A 131 10.17 1.54 6.84
N HIS A 132 9.10 0.97 7.37
CA HIS A 132 8.23 1.56 8.40
C HIS A 132 8.36 0.85 9.75
N TRP A 133 9.14 -0.23 9.83
CA TRP A 133 9.32 -1.01 11.04
C TRP A 133 9.83 -0.16 12.21
N GLN A 134 10.86 0.67 11.96
CA GLN A 134 11.44 1.49 13.02
C GLN A 134 10.44 2.48 13.61
N GLY A 135 9.59 3.11 12.77
CA GLY A 135 8.53 4.00 13.24
C GLY A 135 7.46 3.28 14.05
N LEU A 136 7.07 2.08 13.62
CA LEU A 136 6.10 1.25 14.34
C LEU A 136 6.65 0.80 15.69
N GLN A 137 7.88 0.30 15.72
CA GLN A 137 8.57 -0.09 16.95
C GLN A 137 8.71 1.09 17.92
N GLN A 138 9.09 2.27 17.41
CA GLN A 138 9.19 3.49 18.23
C GLN A 138 7.82 3.87 18.83
N THR A 139 6.74 3.80 18.03
CA THR A 139 5.37 4.08 18.49
C THR A 139 4.95 3.20 19.67
N ILE A 140 5.38 1.93 19.65
CA ILE A 140 5.12 0.97 20.74
C ILE A 140 5.93 1.33 21.99
N ARG A 141 7.24 1.56 21.82
CA ARG A 141 8.18 1.81 22.91
C ARG A 141 7.99 3.16 23.59
N ASP A 142 7.58 4.20 22.86
CA ASP A 142 7.33 5.54 23.40
C ASP A 142 6.23 5.58 24.47
N ARG A 143 5.39 4.53 24.54
CA ARG A 143 4.34 4.40 25.55
C ARG A 143 4.78 3.62 26.79
N ALA A 144 5.99 3.06 26.80
CA ALA A 144 6.53 2.37 27.97
C ALA A 144 6.64 3.33 29.17
N GLY A 145 6.23 2.88 30.35
CA GLY A 145 6.28 3.68 31.58
C GLY A 145 5.27 4.82 31.66
N SER A 146 4.29 4.89 30.73
CA SER A 146 3.25 5.93 30.74
C SER A 146 2.08 5.64 31.70
N GLY A 147 2.05 4.47 32.34
CA GLY A 147 0.86 3.95 33.04
C GLY A 147 -0.18 3.31 32.10
N ASN A 148 -0.02 3.49 30.78
CA ASN A 148 -0.87 2.85 29.78
C ASN A 148 -0.22 1.56 29.29
N ASN A 149 -1.05 0.55 29.12
CA ASN A 149 -0.62 -0.80 28.76
C ASN A 149 -1.24 -1.22 27.43
N TRP A 150 -0.45 -1.84 26.55
CA TRP A 150 -0.94 -2.40 25.30
C TRP A 150 -1.93 -3.53 25.57
N LYS A 151 -3.15 -3.42 25.03
CA LYS A 151 -4.25 -4.39 25.27
C LYS A 151 -4.53 -5.36 24.14
N GLY A 152 -4.00 -5.12 22.95
CA GLY A 152 -4.15 -6.00 21.80
C GLY A 152 -3.62 -5.35 20.52
N LEU A 153 -3.59 -6.14 19.45
CA LEU A 153 -3.18 -5.74 18.12
C LEU A 153 -4.34 -5.96 17.14
N ILE A 154 -4.57 -5.01 16.25
CA ILE A 154 -5.47 -5.17 15.10
C ILE A 154 -4.63 -5.06 13.83
N TRP A 155 -4.68 -6.07 12.99
CA TRP A 155 -3.95 -6.13 11.73
C TRP A 155 -4.91 -6.16 10.54
N HIS A 156 -4.81 -5.16 9.66
CA HIS A 156 -5.56 -5.09 8.42
C HIS A 156 -4.64 -4.66 7.26
N GLN A 157 -4.13 -5.66 6.55
CA GLN A 157 -3.24 -5.50 5.39
C GLN A 157 -3.34 -6.78 4.54
N GLY A 158 -2.76 -6.76 3.34
CA GLY A 158 -2.59 -7.92 2.47
C GLY A 158 -2.83 -7.58 1.01
N SER A 159 -3.55 -6.48 0.76
CA SER A 159 -3.91 -5.97 -0.56
C SER A 159 -2.71 -5.90 -1.52
N GLN A 160 -1.56 -5.42 -1.05
CA GLN A 160 -0.40 -5.19 -1.92
C GLN A 160 0.33 -6.49 -2.27
N GLU A 161 0.11 -7.57 -1.52
CA GLU A 161 0.73 -8.86 -1.84
C GLU A 161 0.05 -9.53 -3.03
N THR A 162 -1.19 -9.18 -3.32
CA THR A 162 -1.96 -9.76 -4.42
C THR A 162 -1.55 -9.22 -5.80
N ASN A 163 -0.81 -8.11 -5.84
CA ASN A 163 -0.29 -7.51 -7.07
C ASN A 163 1.25 -7.45 -7.05
N SER A 164 1.86 -8.31 -6.23
CA SER A 164 3.28 -8.28 -5.95
C SER A 164 4.14 -8.73 -7.13
N LEU A 165 3.72 -9.74 -7.90
CA LEU A 165 4.48 -10.21 -9.06
C LEU A 165 4.70 -9.10 -10.08
N LYS A 166 3.63 -8.36 -10.43
CA LYS A 166 3.71 -7.21 -11.34
C LYS A 166 4.56 -6.07 -10.76
N ARG A 167 4.51 -5.86 -9.44
CA ARG A 167 5.11 -4.69 -8.79
C ARG A 167 6.55 -4.90 -8.34
N PHE A 168 6.93 -6.13 -8.03
CA PHE A 168 8.17 -6.49 -7.35
C PHE A 168 8.93 -7.65 -8.02
N GLY A 169 8.40 -8.22 -9.11
CA GLY A 169 9.01 -9.37 -9.79
C GLY A 169 8.87 -10.71 -9.06
N GLU A 170 8.10 -10.76 -7.96
CA GLU A 170 7.88 -11.97 -7.16
C GLU A 170 6.45 -12.05 -6.62
N ASP A 171 5.88 -13.26 -6.57
CA ASP A 171 4.57 -13.49 -5.95
C ASP A 171 4.69 -13.60 -4.41
N ARG A 172 4.57 -12.45 -3.75
CA ARG A 172 4.61 -12.34 -2.29
C ARG A 172 3.41 -12.96 -1.58
N SER A 173 2.31 -13.24 -2.27
CA SER A 173 1.17 -13.94 -1.65
C SER A 173 1.57 -15.33 -1.13
N LEU A 174 2.57 -15.97 -1.75
CA LEU A 174 3.13 -17.25 -1.32
C LEU A 174 3.90 -17.18 0.01
N THR A 175 4.41 -16.01 0.38
CA THR A 175 5.21 -15.82 1.61
C THR A 175 4.41 -15.10 2.71
N TYR A 176 3.15 -14.76 2.46
CA TYR A 176 2.37 -13.90 3.34
C TYR A 176 2.20 -14.47 4.74
N LEU A 177 1.88 -15.77 4.86
CA LEU A 177 1.72 -16.44 6.16
C LEU A 177 2.98 -16.30 7.01
N GLY A 178 4.15 -16.71 6.48
CA GLY A 178 5.41 -16.63 7.21
C GLY A 178 5.79 -15.20 7.59
N ASN A 179 5.57 -14.23 6.69
CA ASN A 179 5.82 -12.83 6.95
C ASN A 179 4.91 -12.26 8.04
N MET A 180 3.62 -12.59 8.00
CA MET A 180 2.62 -12.12 8.97
C MET A 180 2.86 -12.75 10.35
N THR A 181 3.11 -14.06 10.41
CA THR A 181 3.47 -14.74 11.66
C THR A 181 4.74 -14.16 12.28
N GLY A 182 5.77 -13.92 11.46
CA GLY A 182 7.02 -13.30 11.92
C GLY A 182 6.83 -11.89 12.46
N LEU A 183 6.05 -11.06 11.76
CA LEU A 183 5.72 -9.70 12.18
C LEU A 183 4.93 -9.68 13.49
N ILE A 184 3.83 -10.43 13.59
CA ILE A 184 2.96 -10.41 14.78
C ILE A 184 3.70 -10.93 16.00
N ARG A 185 4.53 -11.97 15.86
CA ARG A 185 5.40 -12.46 16.93
C ARG A 185 6.32 -11.36 17.47
N GLN A 186 6.93 -10.57 16.58
CA GLN A 186 7.77 -9.45 17.02
C GLN A 186 6.94 -8.32 17.63
N LEU A 187 5.78 -7.98 17.08
CA LEU A 187 4.91 -6.95 17.65
C LEU A 187 4.47 -7.29 19.09
N ARG A 188 4.07 -8.55 19.33
CA ARG A 188 3.80 -9.05 20.68
C ARG A 188 5.00 -8.90 21.61
N GLN A 189 6.21 -9.21 21.13
CA GLN A 189 7.43 -9.02 21.91
C GLN A 189 7.66 -7.55 22.28
N GLU A 190 7.49 -6.62 21.35
CA GLU A 190 7.65 -5.18 21.61
C GLU A 190 6.57 -4.66 22.56
N MET A 191 5.31 -5.08 22.38
CA MET A 191 4.19 -4.69 23.23
C MET A 191 4.33 -5.23 24.65
N TYR A 192 4.75 -6.49 24.80
CA TYR A 192 5.03 -7.10 26.10
C TYR A 192 6.14 -6.35 26.83
N ALA A 193 7.25 -6.03 26.15
CA ALA A 193 8.36 -5.28 26.73
C ALA A 193 8.00 -3.83 27.09
N ALA A 194 7.07 -3.21 26.36
CA ALA A 194 6.59 -1.86 26.65
C ALA A 194 5.51 -1.82 27.73
N SER A 195 4.89 -2.96 28.06
CA SER A 195 3.88 -3.08 29.11
C SER A 195 4.51 -3.15 30.50
N GLU A 196 3.78 -2.66 31.50
CA GLU A 196 4.14 -2.76 32.91
C GLU A 196 4.14 -4.21 33.38
N SER A 197 5.06 -4.52 34.29
CA SER A 197 5.18 -5.85 34.90
C SER A 197 3.85 -6.31 35.50
N GLY A 198 3.46 -7.54 35.20
CA GLY A 198 2.19 -8.13 35.66
C GLY A 198 0.97 -7.81 34.79
N THR A 199 1.11 -6.97 33.76
CA THR A 199 0.04 -6.77 32.76
C THR A 199 -0.24 -8.06 31.98
N TRP A 200 0.84 -8.74 31.59
CA TRP A 200 0.83 -9.97 30.82
C TRP A 200 1.81 -10.95 31.44
N GLN A 201 1.46 -12.23 31.46
CA GLN A 201 2.35 -13.31 31.91
C GLN A 201 3.41 -13.59 30.86
N CYS A 202 3.00 -13.66 29.59
CA CYS A 202 3.87 -13.80 28.43
C CYS A 202 3.32 -13.01 27.24
N LYS A 203 4.15 -12.81 26.21
CA LYS A 203 3.76 -12.05 25.01
C LYS A 203 2.62 -12.71 24.22
N GLU A 204 2.49 -14.03 24.30
CA GLU A 204 1.43 -14.79 23.62
C GLU A 204 0.04 -14.51 24.20
N GLU A 205 -0.08 -13.96 25.42
CA GLU A 205 -1.36 -13.55 25.99
C GLU A 205 -2.00 -12.35 25.27
N ILE A 206 -1.19 -11.55 24.58
CA ILE A 206 -1.63 -10.32 23.92
C ILE A 206 -2.58 -10.68 22.76
N PRO A 207 -3.87 -10.26 22.82
CA PRO A 207 -4.85 -10.56 21.79
C PRO A 207 -4.48 -10.00 20.42
N VAL A 208 -4.76 -10.75 19.36
CA VAL A 208 -4.57 -10.31 17.98
C VAL A 208 -5.87 -10.46 17.19
N VAL A 209 -6.33 -9.39 16.56
CA VAL A 209 -7.46 -9.44 15.62
C VAL A 209 -6.91 -9.23 14.21
N VAL A 210 -7.14 -10.19 13.32
CA VAL A 210 -6.79 -10.08 11.91
C VAL A 210 -8.04 -9.79 11.11
N VAL A 211 -8.05 -8.68 10.39
CA VAL A 211 -9.12 -8.36 9.44
C VAL A 211 -8.79 -9.02 8.11
N GLN A 212 -9.68 -9.92 7.69
CA GLN A 212 -9.52 -10.63 6.43
C GLN A 212 -9.52 -9.65 5.26
N LEU A 213 -8.72 -9.94 4.24
CA LEU A 213 -8.75 -9.22 2.98
C LEU A 213 -10.14 -9.37 2.34
N GLY A 214 -10.72 -8.24 1.90
CA GLY A 214 -12.05 -8.20 1.31
C GLY A 214 -12.18 -8.99 -0.01
N TYR A 215 -13.39 -8.99 -0.56
CA TYR A 215 -13.66 -9.60 -1.86
C TYR A 215 -13.24 -8.67 -3.00
N TRP A 216 -12.43 -9.16 -3.94
CA TRP A 216 -11.97 -8.37 -5.08
C TRP A 216 -12.46 -8.95 -6.42
N PRO A 217 -13.22 -8.20 -7.23
CA PRO A 217 -13.86 -8.71 -8.43
C PRO A 217 -12.88 -9.03 -9.58
N ASN A 218 -11.63 -8.58 -9.49
CA ASN A 218 -10.63 -8.84 -10.53
C ASN A 218 -10.20 -10.31 -10.52
N GLN A 219 -10.69 -11.08 -11.50
CA GLN A 219 -10.39 -12.52 -11.66
C GLN A 219 -8.89 -12.81 -11.66
N ARG A 220 -8.05 -11.93 -12.24
CA ARG A 220 -6.59 -12.12 -12.26
C ARG A 220 -5.94 -12.07 -10.88
N ARG A 221 -6.57 -11.38 -9.92
CA ARG A 221 -6.06 -11.26 -8.54
C ARG A 221 -6.74 -12.20 -7.57
N GLN A 222 -7.80 -12.89 -7.98
CA GLN A 222 -8.59 -13.74 -7.09
C GLN A 222 -7.77 -14.86 -6.46
N GLU A 223 -6.89 -15.50 -7.22
CA GLU A 223 -6.05 -16.58 -6.71
C GLU A 223 -5.06 -16.07 -5.64
N THR A 224 -4.31 -15.02 -5.94
CA THR A 224 -3.38 -14.39 -4.99
C THR A 224 -4.09 -13.80 -3.77
N ALA A 225 -5.28 -13.21 -3.95
CA ALA A 225 -6.08 -12.69 -2.86
C ALA A 225 -6.63 -13.82 -1.99
N GLN A 226 -7.01 -14.95 -2.59
CA GLN A 226 -7.43 -16.14 -1.85
C GLN A 226 -6.27 -16.70 -1.03
N ARG A 227 -5.05 -16.80 -1.58
CA ARG A 227 -3.87 -17.18 -0.80
C ARG A 227 -3.63 -16.30 0.42
N VAL A 228 -3.77 -14.98 0.27
CA VAL A 228 -3.66 -14.04 1.39
C VAL A 228 -4.76 -14.28 2.43
N ARG A 229 -6.02 -14.46 2.01
CA ARG A 229 -7.14 -14.78 2.91
C ARG A 229 -6.96 -16.10 3.65
N ASP A 230 -6.45 -17.12 2.96
CA ASP A 230 -6.17 -18.43 3.53
C ASP A 230 -5.05 -18.34 4.57
N ALA A 231 -3.97 -17.61 4.26
CA ALA A 231 -2.89 -17.34 5.21
C ALA A 231 -3.37 -16.56 6.46
N GLN A 232 -4.27 -15.58 6.29
CA GLN A 232 -4.89 -14.88 7.42
C GLN A 232 -5.72 -15.82 8.31
N ALA A 233 -6.53 -16.67 7.68
CA ALA A 233 -7.34 -17.66 8.38
C ALA A 233 -6.48 -18.73 9.07
N GLU A 234 -5.43 -19.21 8.40
CA GLU A 234 -4.51 -20.21 8.92
C GLU A 234 -3.77 -19.69 10.15
N TYR A 235 -3.23 -18.47 10.11
CA TYR A 235 -2.67 -17.82 11.29
C TYR A 235 -3.66 -17.83 12.46
N CYS A 236 -4.90 -17.40 12.21
CA CYS A 236 -5.91 -17.31 13.26
C CYS A 236 -6.34 -18.66 13.81
N SER A 237 -6.34 -19.71 13.00
CA SER A 237 -6.66 -21.06 13.45
C SER A 237 -5.57 -21.69 14.32
N ASN A 238 -4.32 -21.22 14.19
CA ASN A 238 -3.16 -21.77 14.87
C ASN A 238 -2.73 -20.97 16.12
N ASP A 239 -3.34 -19.82 16.37
CA ASP A 239 -3.03 -18.95 17.51
C ASP A 239 -4.29 -18.76 18.38
N PRO A 240 -4.32 -19.34 19.60
CA PRO A 240 -5.52 -19.35 20.45
C PRO A 240 -5.90 -17.95 20.95
N LYS A 241 -4.96 -17.00 20.96
CA LYS A 241 -5.17 -15.60 21.35
C LYS A 241 -5.41 -14.71 20.14
N SER A 242 -5.76 -15.28 19.00
CA SER A 242 -6.10 -14.53 17.79
C SER A 242 -7.50 -14.82 17.27
N GLN A 243 -8.09 -13.87 16.56
CA GLN A 243 -9.40 -14.01 15.93
C GLN A 243 -9.43 -13.37 14.54
N LEU A 244 -10.10 -14.05 13.60
CA LEU A 244 -10.28 -13.58 12.23
C LEU A 244 -11.62 -12.83 12.11
N VAL A 245 -11.57 -11.60 11.61
CA VAL A 245 -12.75 -10.86 11.18
C VAL A 245 -12.96 -11.09 9.69
N LYS A 246 -14.02 -11.82 9.33
CA LYS A 246 -14.41 -12.01 7.93
C LYS A 246 -15.08 -10.76 7.37
N SER A 247 -14.76 -10.48 6.11
CA SER A 247 -15.15 -9.24 5.41
C SER A 247 -15.44 -9.48 3.92
N ASN A 248 -15.37 -10.74 3.47
CA ASN A 248 -15.59 -11.16 2.09
C ASN A 248 -17.07 -11.04 1.65
N ASP A 249 -17.97 -10.75 2.58
CA ASP A 249 -19.40 -10.48 2.41
C ASP A 249 -19.74 -8.99 2.32
N LEU A 250 -18.73 -8.11 2.41
CA LEU A 250 -18.90 -6.65 2.40
C LEU A 250 -18.61 -6.07 1.00
N SER A 251 -18.42 -4.74 0.92
CA SER A 251 -18.17 -4.01 -0.32
C SER A 251 -17.10 -4.68 -1.19
N ARG A 252 -17.35 -4.70 -2.50
CA ARG A 252 -16.46 -5.30 -3.52
C ARG A 252 -15.48 -4.29 -4.12
N ASN A 253 -15.42 -3.11 -3.55
CA ASN A 253 -14.48 -2.07 -3.93
C ASN A 253 -13.06 -2.40 -3.44
N PHE A 254 -12.06 -1.78 -4.06
CA PHE A 254 -10.67 -1.97 -3.63
C PHE A 254 -10.47 -1.47 -2.18
N HIS A 255 -11.08 -0.34 -1.86
CA HIS A 255 -11.25 0.18 -0.51
C HIS A 255 -12.68 -0.08 -0.02
N TYR A 256 -12.85 -0.33 1.27
CA TYR A 256 -14.19 -0.44 1.85
C TYR A 256 -14.95 0.88 1.73
N ASP A 257 -16.26 0.80 1.52
CA ASP A 257 -17.15 1.94 1.72
C ASP A 257 -17.41 2.17 3.22
N ALA A 258 -17.99 3.33 3.56
CA ALA A 258 -18.27 3.70 4.94
C ALA A 258 -19.13 2.65 5.67
N ALA A 259 -20.14 2.09 4.98
CA ALA A 259 -20.98 1.01 5.52
C ALA A 259 -20.13 -0.21 5.94
N SER A 260 -19.25 -0.66 5.06
CA SER A 260 -18.35 -1.79 5.31
C SER A 260 -17.36 -1.50 6.45
N PHE A 261 -16.85 -0.26 6.55
CA PHE A 261 -15.97 0.13 7.67
C PHE A 261 -16.70 0.08 9.02
N LEU A 262 -17.91 0.62 9.11
CA LEU A 262 -18.73 0.59 10.33
C LEU A 262 -19.02 -0.86 10.75
N VAL A 263 -19.53 -1.69 9.84
CA VAL A 263 -19.83 -3.10 10.11
C VAL A 263 -18.57 -3.84 10.58
N THR A 264 -17.44 -3.64 9.89
CA THR A 264 -16.18 -4.30 10.25
C THR A 264 -15.63 -3.81 11.59
N GLY A 265 -15.75 -2.52 11.91
CA GLY A 265 -15.34 -1.97 13.21
C GLY A 265 -16.07 -2.64 14.38
N ASN A 266 -17.38 -2.86 14.23
CA ASN A 266 -18.16 -3.63 15.22
C ASN A 266 -17.70 -5.10 15.29
N ARG A 267 -17.48 -5.75 14.15
CA ARG A 267 -16.96 -7.13 14.10
C ARG A 267 -15.58 -7.25 14.76
N ILE A 268 -14.70 -6.25 14.61
CA ILE A 268 -13.38 -6.20 15.27
C ILE A 268 -13.54 -6.18 16.79
N ALA A 269 -14.49 -5.38 17.33
CA ALA A 269 -14.71 -5.32 18.77
C ALA A 269 -15.12 -6.70 19.33
N HIS A 270 -16.02 -7.39 18.65
CA HIS A 270 -16.45 -8.74 19.05
C HIS A 270 -15.33 -9.78 18.91
N ALA A 271 -14.54 -9.70 17.83
CA ALA A 271 -13.38 -10.56 17.65
C ALA A 271 -12.31 -10.32 18.73
N TYR A 272 -12.10 -9.07 19.15
CA TYR A 272 -11.22 -8.74 20.26
C TYR A 272 -11.70 -9.37 21.58
N GLN A 273 -13.00 -9.29 21.90
CA GLN A 273 -13.57 -9.97 23.07
C GLN A 273 -13.45 -11.49 23.01
N ALA A 274 -13.58 -12.08 21.82
CA ALA A 274 -13.35 -13.51 21.64
C ALA A 274 -11.87 -13.89 21.83
N ALA A 275 -10.94 -13.08 21.31
CA ALA A 275 -9.50 -13.29 21.46
C ALA A 275 -9.05 -13.20 22.94
N LEU A 276 -9.66 -12.30 23.72
CA LEU A 276 -9.40 -12.20 25.17
C LEU A 276 -9.72 -13.51 25.92
N LYS A 277 -10.75 -14.24 25.49
CA LYS A 277 -11.18 -15.51 26.11
C LYS A 277 -10.33 -16.71 25.71
N GLY A 278 -9.48 -16.58 24.70
CA GLY A 278 -8.57 -17.65 24.29
C GLY A 278 -7.63 -18.03 25.43
N GLU A 279 -7.40 -19.32 25.66
CA GLU A 279 -6.46 -19.80 26.67
C GLU A 279 -5.09 -20.00 26.02
N VAL A 280 -4.03 -19.55 26.71
CA VAL A 280 -2.65 -19.77 26.27
C VAL A 280 -1.84 -20.30 27.43
N VAL A 281 -0.96 -21.24 27.13
CA VAL A 281 0.03 -21.73 28.09
C VAL A 281 1.30 -20.94 27.85
N CYS A 282 1.65 -20.08 28.80
CA CYS A 282 2.91 -19.37 28.74
C CYS A 282 4.07 -20.37 28.85
N PRO A 283 5.13 -20.23 28.02
CA PRO A 283 6.33 -21.04 28.18
C PRO A 283 6.84 -20.88 29.62
N GLU A 284 7.19 -21.99 30.27
CA GLU A 284 7.88 -21.90 31.55
C GLU A 284 9.17 -21.12 31.34
N ASP A 285 9.41 -20.09 32.16
CA ASP A 285 10.64 -19.29 32.10
C ASP A 285 11.84 -20.25 32.11
N GLU A 286 12.62 -20.27 31.03
CA GLU A 286 13.80 -21.14 30.90
C GLU A 286 14.83 -20.87 32.03
N THR A 287 14.75 -19.71 32.68
CA THR A 287 15.55 -19.36 33.86
C THR A 287 15.15 -20.10 35.14
N SER A 288 14.03 -20.82 35.13
CA SER A 288 13.52 -21.59 36.27
C SER A 288 14.04 -23.02 36.31
N GLN A 289 14.76 -23.48 35.28
CA GLN A 289 15.45 -24.77 35.38
C GLN A 289 16.54 -24.63 36.44
N PRO A 290 16.45 -25.35 37.58
CA PRO A 290 17.53 -25.36 38.56
C PRO A 290 18.78 -25.81 37.82
N GLN A 291 19.83 -25.00 37.87
CA GLN A 291 21.15 -25.36 37.35
C GLN A 291 21.47 -26.78 37.82
N GLN A 292 21.30 -27.77 36.95
CA GLN A 292 21.75 -29.11 37.23
C GLN A 292 23.26 -28.97 37.32
N VAL A 293 23.75 -29.04 38.55
CA VAL A 293 25.17 -29.17 38.86
C VAL A 293 25.67 -30.32 38.02
N ILE A 294 26.44 -30.00 36.97
CA ILE A 294 27.09 -30.97 36.11
C ILE A 294 28.13 -31.67 37.00
N SER A 295 27.70 -32.75 37.64
CA SER A 295 28.58 -33.68 38.34
C SER A 295 29.28 -34.51 37.28
N SER A 296 30.61 -34.38 37.26
CA SER A 296 31.52 -35.12 36.39
C SER A 296 31.25 -36.63 36.45
N TYR A 297 30.81 -37.21 35.34
CA TYR A 297 30.83 -38.67 35.16
C TYR A 297 31.64 -39.06 33.92
N GLN A 298 32.61 -39.95 34.20
CA GLN A 298 33.45 -40.68 33.27
C GLN A 298 32.62 -41.54 32.27
N PRO A 299 33.22 -41.90 31.13
CA PRO A 299 32.53 -42.62 30.06
C PRO A 299 32.36 -44.10 30.42
N SER A 300 31.15 -44.62 30.26
CA SER A 300 30.91 -46.06 30.17
C SER A 300 30.40 -46.42 28.78
N THR A 301 31.08 -47.39 28.19
CA THR A 301 30.79 -48.03 26.92
C THR A 301 29.58 -48.95 27.04
N SER A 302 28.55 -48.76 26.22
CA SER A 302 27.65 -49.86 25.85
C SER A 302 26.99 -49.62 24.48
N LYS A 303 27.04 -50.68 23.67
CA LYS A 303 26.37 -50.85 22.38
C LYS A 303 24.88 -51.07 22.62
N SER A 304 24.00 -50.50 21.77
CA SER A 304 22.98 -51.27 21.03
C SER A 304 22.10 -50.37 20.14
N THR A 305 22.05 -50.76 18.86
CA THR A 305 20.91 -50.69 17.91
C THR A 305 20.16 -49.37 17.71
N SER A 306 20.61 -48.61 16.70
CA SER A 306 19.86 -47.55 16.03
C SER A 306 19.12 -48.11 14.81
N SER A 307 17.80 -47.90 14.78
CA SER A 307 16.96 -48.00 13.60
C SER A 307 17.04 -46.71 12.79
N GLN A 308 17.49 -46.83 11.54
CA GLN A 308 17.49 -45.78 10.51
C GLN A 308 16.10 -45.15 10.32
N PRO A 309 16.07 -43.87 9.97
CA PRO A 309 15.48 -43.52 8.67
C PRO A 309 16.46 -42.75 7.78
N SER A 310 16.29 -43.02 6.48
CA SER A 310 17.04 -42.56 5.32
C SER A 310 17.15 -41.04 5.19
N SER A 311 18.38 -40.52 5.25
CA SER A 311 18.79 -39.23 4.68
C SER A 311 19.05 -39.38 3.18
N ARG A 312 18.28 -38.67 2.34
CA ARG A 312 18.61 -38.43 0.93
C ARG A 312 19.13 -37.00 0.79
N PRO A 313 20.43 -36.78 0.54
CA PRO A 313 20.95 -35.47 0.19
C PRO A 313 20.83 -35.26 -1.33
N SER A 314 20.18 -34.18 -1.73
CA SER A 314 20.28 -33.69 -3.11
C SER A 314 21.65 -33.04 -3.31
N THR A 315 22.38 -33.57 -4.28
CA THR A 315 23.67 -33.11 -4.78
C THR A 315 23.57 -31.70 -5.34
N LEU A 316 24.16 -30.72 -4.65
CA LEU A 316 24.53 -29.44 -5.23
C LEU A 316 25.84 -29.61 -5.98
N THR A 317 25.77 -29.46 -7.30
CA THR A 317 26.90 -29.42 -8.22
C THR A 317 27.78 -28.22 -7.85
N SER A 318 28.97 -28.49 -7.34
CA SER A 318 30.02 -27.49 -7.15
C SER A 318 30.43 -26.93 -8.50
N ILE A 319 30.20 -25.63 -8.71
CA ILE A 319 30.74 -24.88 -9.84
C ILE A 319 32.24 -24.76 -9.60
N VAL A 320 33.00 -25.46 -10.45
CA VAL A 320 34.45 -25.39 -10.54
C VAL A 320 34.83 -23.99 -11.02
N THR A 321 35.63 -23.30 -10.22
CA THR A 321 36.32 -22.06 -10.59
C THR A 321 37.40 -22.42 -11.62
N PRO A 322 37.44 -21.84 -12.84
CA PRO A 322 38.56 -22.06 -13.72
C PRO A 322 39.76 -21.25 -13.22
N THR A 323 40.79 -21.96 -12.74
CA THR A 323 42.12 -21.41 -12.56
C THR A 323 42.77 -21.28 -13.94
N THR A 324 42.80 -20.06 -14.48
CA THR A 324 43.54 -19.74 -15.70
C THR A 324 45.03 -19.90 -15.43
N THR A 325 45.62 -20.96 -15.99
CA THR A 325 47.07 -21.18 -15.99
C THR A 325 47.68 -20.35 -17.12
N ILE A 326 48.47 -19.35 -16.77
CA ILE A 326 49.24 -18.55 -17.73
C ILE A 326 50.48 -19.38 -18.13
N ILE A 327 50.49 -19.85 -19.38
CA ILE A 327 51.69 -20.39 -20.04
C ILE A 327 52.24 -19.29 -20.96
N HIS A 328 53.43 -18.79 -20.67
CA HIS A 328 54.24 -18.02 -21.61
C HIS A 328 54.93 -18.95 -22.62
N PRO A 329 54.97 -18.60 -23.91
CA PRO A 329 56.11 -18.89 -24.77
C PRO A 329 56.88 -17.60 -25.13
N PRO A 330 58.19 -17.69 -25.42
CA PRO A 330 59.02 -16.54 -25.71
C PRO A 330 59.00 -16.20 -27.21
N GLY A 331 58.93 -14.90 -27.47
CA GLY A 331 59.58 -14.20 -28.59
C GLY A 331 59.09 -14.51 -30.01
N ASP A 332 58.53 -13.49 -30.66
CA ASP A 332 59.22 -12.94 -31.83
C ASP A 332 58.72 -11.53 -32.18
N ASN A 333 59.64 -10.74 -32.71
CA ASN A 333 59.46 -9.35 -33.10
C ASN A 333 58.60 -9.24 -34.37
N ASP A 334 57.51 -8.48 -34.35
CA ASP A 334 57.18 -7.67 -35.54
C ASP A 334 56.28 -6.46 -35.22
N LYS A 335 56.56 -5.37 -35.92
CA LYS A 335 55.89 -4.07 -35.89
C LYS A 335 54.60 -4.14 -36.69
N THR A 336 53.44 -3.93 -36.05
CA THR A 336 52.23 -3.44 -36.76
C THR A 336 51.24 -2.80 -35.78
N THR A 337 51.09 -1.47 -35.91
CA THR A 337 49.90 -0.62 -35.67
C THR A 337 48.87 -1.05 -34.60
N ASP A 338 48.88 -0.30 -33.50
CA ASP A 338 47.85 -0.26 -32.45
C ASP A 338 46.51 0.26 -33.02
N ASP A 339 45.55 -0.64 -33.22
CA ASP A 339 44.11 -0.36 -33.20
C ASP A 339 43.43 -1.53 -32.47
N GLU A 340 43.49 -1.47 -31.13
CA GLU A 340 42.82 -2.42 -30.25
C GLU A 340 41.29 -2.21 -30.36
N PRO A 341 40.50 -3.22 -30.78
CA PRO A 341 39.07 -3.09 -30.84
C PRO A 341 38.53 -3.00 -29.41
N LYS A 342 38.22 -1.78 -28.99
CA LYS A 342 37.54 -1.47 -27.74
C LYS A 342 36.23 -2.28 -27.72
N LEU A 343 36.21 -3.39 -26.97
CA LEU A 343 34.99 -4.17 -26.75
C LEU A 343 33.94 -3.24 -26.15
N LEU A 344 33.01 -2.78 -27.00
CA LEU A 344 31.82 -2.07 -26.56
C LEU A 344 31.00 -3.08 -25.75
N LEU A 345 31.04 -2.94 -24.43
CA LEU A 345 30.11 -3.62 -23.55
C LEU A 345 28.69 -3.34 -24.09
N PRO A 346 27.81 -4.35 -24.20
CA PRO A 346 26.47 -4.14 -24.70
C PRO A 346 25.84 -3.03 -23.86
N ALA A 347 25.33 -2.00 -24.55
CA ALA A 347 24.56 -0.95 -23.91
C ALA A 347 23.47 -1.64 -23.11
N SER A 348 23.58 -1.60 -21.77
CA SER A 348 22.56 -2.13 -20.89
C SER A 348 21.24 -1.50 -21.32
N ALA A 349 20.15 -2.27 -21.40
CA ALA A 349 18.86 -1.71 -21.82
C ALA A 349 18.47 -0.50 -20.95
N SER A 350 17.92 0.55 -21.57
CA SER A 350 17.28 1.64 -20.83
C SER A 350 16.09 1.08 -20.07
N GLU A 351 16.05 1.26 -18.76
CA GLU A 351 14.96 0.75 -17.92
C GLU A 351 13.79 1.75 -17.93
N THR A 352 12.64 1.33 -18.43
CA THR A 352 11.40 2.09 -18.33
C THR A 352 10.90 2.13 -16.89
N LYS A 353 10.76 3.33 -16.34
CA LYS A 353 10.32 3.64 -14.98
C LYS A 353 8.93 4.25 -14.95
N ARG A 354 8.35 4.31 -13.76
CA ARG A 354 7.00 4.84 -13.53
C ARG A 354 6.90 5.59 -12.21
N ILE A 355 6.21 6.72 -12.22
CA ILE A 355 5.79 7.46 -11.03
C ILE A 355 4.28 7.70 -11.09
N ALA A 356 3.57 7.36 -10.01
CA ALA A 356 2.12 7.39 -9.98
C ALA A 356 1.60 8.06 -8.72
N THR A 357 0.48 8.77 -8.87
CA THR A 357 -0.33 9.30 -7.78
C THR A 357 -1.37 8.26 -7.35
N ILE A 358 -2.43 8.69 -6.67
CA ILE A 358 -3.57 7.85 -6.34
C ILE A 358 -4.55 7.76 -7.51
N PHE A 359 -5.26 6.64 -7.63
CA PHE A 359 -6.31 6.42 -8.64
C PHE A 359 -7.62 6.17 -7.91
N ASP A 360 -8.08 7.15 -7.14
CA ASP A 360 -9.23 6.99 -6.22
C ASP A 360 -10.14 8.23 -6.13
N GLY A 361 -10.07 9.12 -7.11
CA GLY A 361 -10.91 10.31 -7.14
C GLY A 361 -12.34 10.06 -7.59
N THR A 362 -13.21 10.99 -7.21
CA THR A 362 -14.65 10.93 -7.52
C THR A 362 -15.13 12.14 -8.32
N TYR A 363 -14.33 13.22 -8.37
CA TYR A 363 -14.67 14.44 -9.09
C TYR A 363 -14.20 14.38 -10.54
N ARG A 364 -14.88 15.13 -11.41
CA ARG A 364 -14.62 15.12 -12.86
C ARG A 364 -14.43 16.54 -13.39
N ASN A 365 -13.51 16.70 -14.32
CA ASN A 365 -13.33 17.96 -15.05
C ASN A 365 -12.88 17.73 -16.49
N PHE A 366 -12.82 18.83 -17.24
CA PHE A 366 -12.34 18.87 -18.62
C PHE A 366 -10.83 18.79 -18.69
N GLY A 367 -10.11 19.40 -17.76
CA GLY A 367 -8.66 19.30 -17.76
C GLY A 367 -7.99 19.46 -16.41
N PHE A 368 -6.68 19.23 -16.42
CA PHE A 368 -5.83 19.26 -15.24
C PHE A 368 -4.45 19.81 -15.60
N MET A 369 -3.98 20.76 -14.79
CA MET A 369 -2.66 21.37 -14.88
C MET A 369 -1.81 20.91 -13.71
N LEU A 370 -0.57 20.48 -13.95
CA LEU A 370 0.37 20.10 -12.90
C LEU A 370 1.80 20.45 -13.30
N ASP A 371 2.68 20.49 -12.30
CA ASP A 371 4.11 20.70 -12.50
C ASP A 371 4.87 19.37 -12.31
N ILE A 372 5.91 19.19 -13.11
CA ILE A 372 6.90 18.12 -13.00
C ILE A 372 8.25 18.76 -12.77
N ARG A 373 9.03 18.25 -11.83
CA ARG A 373 10.43 18.61 -11.66
C ARG A 373 11.33 17.40 -11.85
N THR A 374 12.24 17.50 -12.80
CA THR A 374 13.23 16.45 -13.05
C THR A 374 14.46 16.64 -12.16
N LYS A 375 14.98 15.54 -11.62
CA LYS A 375 16.26 15.47 -10.89
C LYS A 375 17.37 14.94 -11.80
N LYS A 376 17.00 14.16 -12.82
CA LYS A 376 17.87 13.65 -13.88
C LYS A 376 17.24 13.92 -15.24
N GLU A 377 18.02 13.82 -16.30
CA GLU A 377 17.47 13.90 -17.64
C GLU A 377 16.61 12.66 -17.91
N ILE A 378 15.37 12.90 -18.34
CA ILE A 378 14.41 11.84 -18.61
C ILE A 378 13.72 12.04 -19.95
N THR A 379 13.18 10.97 -20.50
CA THR A 379 12.25 10.99 -21.62
C THR A 379 10.93 10.41 -21.15
N ILE A 380 9.86 11.21 -21.14
CA ILE A 380 8.51 10.72 -20.86
C ILE A 380 8.00 10.02 -22.11
N HIS A 381 7.50 8.79 -21.92
CA HIS A 381 6.96 7.91 -22.95
C HIS A 381 5.44 7.84 -22.93
N GLY A 382 4.83 8.09 -21.77
CA GLY A 382 3.39 8.02 -21.62
C GLY A 382 2.86 8.70 -20.37
N ILE A 383 1.59 9.07 -20.45
CA ILE A 383 0.80 9.62 -19.35
C ILE A 383 -0.38 8.69 -19.11
N GLU A 384 -0.50 8.20 -17.88
CA GLU A 384 -1.68 7.47 -17.45
C GLU A 384 -2.67 8.40 -16.73
N LEU A 385 -3.96 8.25 -17.05
CA LEU A 385 -5.04 9.10 -16.57
C LEU A 385 -6.15 8.23 -15.95
N ASN A 386 -6.78 8.70 -14.88
CA ASN A 386 -8.04 8.14 -14.39
C ASN A 386 -9.20 8.81 -15.15
N LEU A 387 -9.92 8.06 -15.99
CA LEU A 387 -11.04 8.56 -16.79
C LEU A 387 -12.34 7.88 -16.35
N HIS A 388 -13.42 8.64 -16.24
CA HIS A 388 -14.67 8.11 -15.67
C HIS A 388 -15.33 7.00 -16.50
N GLY A 389 -15.24 7.06 -17.84
CA GLY A 389 -15.91 6.13 -18.75
C GLY A 389 -14.96 5.25 -19.56
N ASN A 390 -15.56 4.40 -20.40
CA ASN A 390 -14.84 3.40 -21.21
C ASN A 390 -14.93 3.69 -22.73
N SER A 391 -15.00 4.97 -23.09
CA SER A 391 -15.16 5.41 -24.48
C SER A 391 -13.88 6.08 -24.99
N ASP A 392 -13.81 6.31 -26.29
CA ASP A 392 -12.72 7.11 -26.86
C ASP A 392 -13.00 8.60 -26.65
N TYR A 393 -12.00 9.30 -26.13
CA TYR A 393 -12.09 10.72 -25.82
C TYR A 393 -11.01 11.49 -26.60
N ALA A 394 -11.41 12.58 -27.25
CA ALA A 394 -10.46 13.53 -27.82
C ALA A 394 -9.70 14.24 -26.69
N VAL A 395 -8.38 14.26 -26.80
CA VAL A 395 -7.48 14.82 -25.79
C VAL A 395 -6.37 15.64 -26.45
N GLU A 396 -6.08 16.77 -25.82
CA GLU A 396 -4.93 17.60 -26.11
C GLU A 396 -4.04 17.65 -24.87
N VAL A 397 -2.73 17.50 -25.06
CA VAL A 397 -1.76 17.69 -23.98
C VAL A 397 -0.83 18.82 -24.38
N TYR A 398 -0.76 19.83 -23.53
CA TYR A 398 0.12 20.96 -23.68
C TYR A 398 1.24 20.90 -22.66
N THR A 399 2.37 21.47 -23.01
CA THR A 399 3.52 21.60 -22.12
C THR A 399 3.95 23.06 -22.04
N LYS A 400 4.54 23.46 -20.92
CA LYS A 400 5.09 24.80 -20.76
C LYS A 400 6.33 24.76 -19.88
N MET A 401 7.39 25.42 -20.30
CA MET A 401 8.60 25.56 -19.49
C MET A 401 8.30 26.36 -18.19
N GLY A 402 8.81 25.88 -17.06
CA GLY A 402 8.52 26.40 -15.74
C GLY A 402 7.18 25.91 -15.19
N SER A 403 6.64 26.61 -14.20
CA SER A 403 5.36 26.27 -13.57
C SER A 403 4.16 26.71 -14.42
N PHE A 404 3.01 26.03 -14.26
CA PHE A 404 1.73 26.46 -14.86
C PHE A 404 1.17 27.75 -14.21
N LYS A 405 1.61 28.06 -12.97
CA LYS A 405 1.08 29.17 -12.17
C LYS A 405 1.32 30.52 -12.84
N GLY A 406 0.27 31.32 -12.98
CA GLY A 406 0.28 32.61 -13.67
C GLY A 406 0.06 32.53 -15.18
N SER A 407 -0.02 31.32 -15.76
CA SER A 407 -0.30 31.09 -17.18
C SER A 407 -1.49 30.15 -17.38
N GLU A 408 -2.36 30.04 -16.37
CA GLU A 408 -3.51 29.14 -16.37
C GLU A 408 -4.50 29.40 -17.52
N SER A 409 -4.57 30.62 -18.01
CA SER A 409 -5.48 31.04 -19.09
C SER A 409 -4.76 31.66 -20.28
N ASP A 410 -3.43 31.53 -20.34
CA ASP A 410 -2.61 32.14 -21.38
C ASP A 410 -2.15 31.06 -22.37
N GLU A 411 -3.01 30.73 -23.35
CA GLU A 411 -2.74 29.69 -24.36
C GLU A 411 -1.40 29.88 -25.08
N GLU A 412 -1.02 31.13 -25.36
CA GLU A 412 0.22 31.46 -26.09
C GLU A 412 1.49 31.11 -25.29
N ALA A 413 1.37 30.94 -23.96
CA ALA A 413 2.47 30.49 -23.12
C ALA A 413 2.70 28.97 -23.15
N TRP A 414 1.83 28.21 -23.82
CA TRP A 414 1.89 26.75 -23.89
C TRP A 414 2.17 26.23 -25.29
N GLU A 415 2.83 25.09 -25.36
CA GLU A 415 3.13 24.36 -26.58
C GLU A 415 2.27 23.09 -26.64
N LEU A 416 1.51 22.91 -27.72
CA LEU A 416 0.76 21.68 -27.96
C LEU A 416 1.75 20.54 -28.21
N TRP A 417 1.77 19.56 -27.32
CA TRP A 417 2.65 18.40 -27.40
C TRP A 417 1.94 17.17 -27.98
N TYR A 418 0.68 16.96 -27.63
CA TYR A 418 -0.14 15.86 -28.15
C TYR A 418 -1.54 16.34 -28.52
N ASN A 419 -2.06 15.83 -29.63
CA ASN A 419 -3.47 15.96 -30.02
C ASN A 419 -3.91 14.65 -30.64
N GLY A 420 -4.87 13.97 -30.01
CA GLY A 420 -5.34 12.67 -30.47
C GLY A 420 -6.51 12.14 -29.65
N THR A 421 -6.63 10.82 -29.61
CA THR A 421 -7.68 10.12 -28.84
C THR A 421 -7.05 9.26 -27.75
N VAL A 422 -7.80 9.05 -26.66
CA VAL A 422 -7.47 8.09 -25.61
C VAL A 422 -8.70 7.28 -25.25
N THR A 423 -8.56 5.97 -25.17
CA THR A 423 -9.63 5.08 -24.72
C THR A 423 -9.70 5.06 -23.19
N GLY A 424 -10.87 5.41 -22.68
CA GLY A 424 -11.26 5.28 -21.29
C GLY A 424 -11.14 3.84 -20.78
N ALA A 425 -10.52 3.64 -19.62
CA ALA A 425 -10.50 2.34 -18.92
C ALA A 425 -11.56 2.26 -17.80
N GLY A 426 -12.24 3.38 -17.53
CA GLY A 426 -13.21 3.54 -16.44
C GLY A 426 -12.57 3.94 -15.13
N LEU A 427 -13.43 4.26 -14.15
CA LEU A 427 -13.00 4.69 -12.82
C LEU A 427 -11.98 3.74 -12.20
N ASP A 428 -10.96 4.35 -11.58
CA ASP A 428 -9.86 3.69 -10.86
C ASP A 428 -9.02 2.75 -11.73
N SER A 429 -9.11 2.94 -13.06
CA SER A 429 -8.37 2.18 -14.06
C SER A 429 -7.54 3.13 -14.92
N GLU A 430 -6.39 2.64 -15.37
CA GLU A 430 -5.38 3.43 -16.10
C GLU A 430 -5.78 3.55 -17.58
N SER A 431 -6.16 4.75 -18.03
CA SER A 431 -6.20 5.11 -19.45
C SER A 431 -4.84 5.65 -19.88
N CYS A 432 -4.37 5.29 -21.07
CA CYS A 432 -3.01 5.59 -21.50
C CYS A 432 -2.96 6.54 -22.70
N ILE A 433 -2.11 7.56 -22.62
CA ILE A 433 -1.62 8.34 -23.74
C ILE A 433 -0.15 7.95 -23.97
N GLY A 434 0.21 7.49 -25.17
CA GLY A 434 1.57 7.05 -25.50
C GLY A 434 1.86 5.59 -25.09
N LYS A 435 3.09 5.31 -24.63
CA LYS A 435 3.52 3.97 -24.21
C LYS A 435 3.43 3.86 -22.69
N CYS A 436 2.34 3.28 -22.18
CA CYS A 436 2.15 3.03 -20.75
C CYS A 436 2.27 1.55 -20.41
N GLY A 437 2.90 1.28 -19.26
CA GLY A 437 3.14 -0.07 -18.77
C GLY A 437 4.48 -0.65 -19.24
N ALA A 438 5.27 -1.12 -18.28
CA ALA A 438 6.56 -1.79 -18.50
C ALA A 438 6.42 -3.21 -19.08
N LYS A 439 5.40 -3.48 -19.89
CA LYS A 439 5.39 -4.73 -20.64
C LYS A 439 6.36 -4.55 -21.80
N GLU A 440 7.57 -5.07 -21.61
CA GLU A 440 8.42 -5.45 -22.74
C GLU A 440 7.52 -6.19 -23.72
N ARG A 441 7.39 -5.61 -24.92
CA ARG A 441 6.80 -6.30 -26.06
C ARG A 441 7.70 -7.52 -26.23
N THR A 442 7.21 -8.71 -25.87
CA THR A 442 7.92 -9.94 -26.18
C THR A 442 7.88 -10.04 -27.69
N ASP A 443 9.05 -10.01 -28.32
CA ASP A 443 9.27 -9.95 -29.78
C ASP A 443 8.74 -11.19 -30.56
N ASP A 444 7.73 -11.90 -30.05
CA ASP A 444 7.27 -13.18 -30.59
C ASP A 444 5.93 -13.11 -31.37
N ASP A 445 5.31 -11.94 -31.50
CA ASP A 445 4.09 -11.75 -32.30
C ASP A 445 4.43 -11.01 -33.62
N ASP A 446 4.99 -11.75 -34.57
CA ASP A 446 5.35 -11.37 -35.96
C ASP A 446 4.13 -11.10 -36.89
N ASP A 447 2.96 -10.73 -36.36
CA ASP A 447 1.79 -10.41 -37.19
C ASP A 447 1.88 -8.96 -37.70
N ASP A 448 2.48 -8.83 -38.89
CA ASP A 448 2.76 -7.66 -39.75
C ASP A 448 1.55 -6.76 -40.14
N ASP A 449 0.44 -6.78 -39.42
CA ASP A 449 -0.76 -6.03 -39.80
C ASP A 449 -0.85 -4.66 -39.08
N ASP A 450 -0.20 -3.67 -39.70
CA ASP A 450 -0.65 -2.27 -39.74
C ASP A 450 -0.83 -1.57 -38.37
N ASP A 451 0.19 -1.64 -37.50
CA ASP A 451 0.36 -0.74 -36.35
C ASP A 451 0.53 0.71 -36.86
N GLY A 452 -0.59 1.35 -37.20
CA GLY A 452 -0.65 2.72 -37.68
C GLY A 452 0.14 3.65 -36.78
N ASP A 453 1.23 4.22 -37.34
CA ASP A 453 2.09 5.31 -36.89
C ASP A 453 1.68 5.95 -35.54
N MET A 454 1.76 5.19 -34.43
CA MET A 454 1.81 5.76 -33.10
C MET A 454 3.20 6.37 -33.00
N ARG A 455 3.36 7.56 -33.58
CA ARG A 455 4.53 8.41 -33.36
C ARG A 455 4.75 8.47 -31.86
N LEU A 456 5.83 7.84 -31.42
CA LEU A 456 6.23 7.78 -30.04
C LEU A 456 6.21 9.21 -29.48
N LEU A 457 5.28 9.45 -28.55
CA LEU A 457 5.17 10.73 -27.85
C LEU A 457 6.30 10.78 -26.83
N LEU A 458 7.47 11.18 -27.31
CA LEU A 458 8.63 11.39 -26.48
C LEU A 458 8.67 12.86 -26.05
N LEU A 459 8.71 13.10 -24.75
CA LEU A 459 9.00 14.41 -24.18
C LEU A 459 10.31 14.33 -23.40
N ASP A 460 11.35 14.89 -24.00
CA ASP A 460 12.66 15.00 -23.37
C ASP A 460 12.67 16.16 -22.37
N LEU A 461 13.01 15.84 -21.12
CA LEU A 461 13.14 16.79 -20.03
C LEU A 461 14.57 16.76 -19.48
N PRO A 462 15.36 17.82 -19.66
CA PRO A 462 16.67 18.01 -19.04
C PRO A 462 16.65 17.81 -17.52
N ALA A 463 17.80 17.49 -16.92
CA ALA A 463 17.93 17.44 -15.46
C ALA A 463 17.72 18.82 -14.81
N ASN A 464 17.09 18.85 -13.63
CA ASN A 464 16.79 20.06 -12.85
C ASN A 464 15.83 21.04 -13.55
N GLU A 465 15.02 20.55 -14.48
CA GLU A 465 13.99 21.32 -15.15
C GLU A 465 12.67 21.24 -14.38
N THR A 466 11.90 22.34 -14.38
CA THR A 466 10.47 22.30 -14.09
C THR A 466 9.69 22.45 -15.40
N ARG A 467 8.77 21.52 -15.65
CA ARG A 467 7.89 21.50 -16.82
C ARG A 467 6.46 21.36 -16.35
N ALA A 468 5.59 22.26 -16.80
CA ALA A 468 4.17 22.16 -16.60
C ALA A 468 3.52 21.30 -17.69
N LEU A 469 2.52 20.52 -17.31
CA LEU A 469 1.62 19.79 -18.20
C LEU A 469 0.20 20.29 -18.04
N TYR A 470 -0.53 20.39 -19.15
CA TYR A 470 -1.97 20.61 -19.16
C TYR A 470 -2.64 19.56 -20.04
N VAL A 471 -3.43 18.68 -19.42
CA VAL A 471 -4.25 17.69 -20.13
C VAL A 471 -5.65 18.26 -20.28
N ASN A 472 -6.14 18.37 -21.51
CA ASN A 472 -7.41 18.98 -21.86
C ASN A 472 -8.29 18.01 -22.67
N PHE A 473 -9.53 17.83 -22.22
CA PHE A 473 -10.57 17.04 -22.88
C PHE A 473 -11.73 17.93 -23.31
N GLN A 474 -12.44 17.50 -24.36
CA GLN A 474 -13.68 18.17 -24.79
C GLN A 474 -14.88 17.92 -23.85
N GLU A 475 -14.76 16.90 -22.99
CA GLU A 475 -15.78 16.43 -22.04
C GLU A 475 -15.22 16.38 -20.61
N ALA A 476 -16.10 16.46 -19.60
CA ALA A 476 -15.72 16.37 -18.20
C ALA A 476 -15.49 14.92 -17.75
N VAL A 477 -14.43 14.30 -18.28
CA VAL A 477 -14.14 12.86 -18.10
C VAL A 477 -12.93 12.57 -17.24
N LEU A 478 -12.04 13.56 -17.07
CA LEU A 478 -10.83 13.41 -16.28
C LEU A 478 -11.18 13.43 -14.79
N VAL A 479 -10.77 12.38 -14.08
CA VAL A 479 -11.08 12.17 -12.68
C VAL A 479 -9.96 12.73 -11.80
N TYR A 480 -10.33 13.42 -10.73
CA TYR A 480 -9.39 14.00 -9.77
C TYR A 480 -9.93 13.87 -8.34
N SER A 481 -9.06 14.04 -7.35
CA SER A 481 -9.44 14.05 -5.93
C SER A 481 -9.42 15.48 -5.41
N SER A 482 -10.38 15.85 -4.54
CA SER A 482 -10.32 17.17 -3.90
C SER A 482 -9.31 17.14 -2.76
N ASN A 483 -8.64 18.27 -2.52
CA ASN A 483 -7.78 18.39 -1.35
C ASN A 483 -8.58 18.41 -0.03
N ASP A 484 -9.90 18.63 -0.09
CA ASP A 484 -10.78 18.60 1.07
C ASP A 484 -11.09 17.16 1.51
N ASP A 485 -10.95 16.17 0.60
CA ASP A 485 -11.14 14.74 0.94
C ASP A 485 -9.93 14.14 1.64
N ASP A 486 -8.78 14.81 1.58
CA ASP A 486 -7.60 14.47 2.36
C ASP A 486 -7.60 15.30 3.65
N GLU A 487 -8.31 14.81 4.67
CA GLU A 487 -8.42 15.38 6.02
C GLU A 487 -7.04 15.67 6.69
N ASN A 488 -5.93 15.27 6.04
CA ASN A 488 -4.56 15.52 6.45
C ASN A 488 -4.00 16.91 6.10
N ASN A 489 -4.75 17.80 5.46
CA ASN A 489 -4.38 19.20 5.13
C ASN A 489 -2.93 19.35 4.63
N ASP A 490 -2.40 18.31 3.98
CA ASP A 490 -1.05 18.27 3.45
C ASP A 490 -1.18 18.75 2.01
N THR A 491 -1.22 20.06 1.88
CA THR A 491 -1.52 20.74 0.62
C THR A 491 -0.48 20.49 -0.48
N SER A 492 0.65 19.84 -0.16
CA SER A 492 1.69 19.42 -1.11
C SER A 492 1.82 17.89 -1.09
N LEU A 493 0.94 17.20 -1.83
CA LEU A 493 1.13 15.78 -2.11
C LEU A 493 2.14 15.63 -3.25
N ASP A 494 3.41 15.75 -2.89
CA ASP A 494 4.51 15.57 -3.84
C ASP A 494 4.80 14.06 -3.94
N PHE A 495 4.73 13.54 -5.16
CA PHE A 495 5.13 12.18 -5.45
C PHE A 495 6.52 12.24 -6.05
N GLU A 496 7.53 11.72 -5.34
CA GLU A 496 8.92 11.76 -5.81
C GLU A 496 9.59 10.38 -5.82
N ASN A 497 10.60 10.26 -6.68
CA ASN A 497 11.64 9.24 -6.65
C ASN A 497 13.02 9.88 -6.94
N ASP A 498 14.03 9.06 -7.27
CA ASP A 498 15.41 9.52 -7.50
C ASP A 498 15.59 10.33 -8.79
N ASP A 499 14.63 10.29 -9.71
CA ASP A 499 14.76 10.88 -11.04
C ASP A 499 13.78 12.04 -11.27
N VAL A 500 12.61 12.01 -10.63
CA VAL A 500 11.53 12.98 -10.86
C VAL A 500 10.69 13.22 -9.60
N GLU A 501 10.15 14.42 -9.51
CA GLU A 501 9.17 14.89 -8.54
C GLU A 501 7.93 15.37 -9.30
N LEU A 502 6.77 14.85 -8.91
CA LEU A 502 5.47 15.12 -9.51
C LEU A 502 4.63 15.90 -8.49
N TYR A 503 4.40 17.18 -8.77
CA TYR A 503 3.57 18.06 -7.96
C TYR A 503 2.10 17.79 -8.28
N ALA A 504 1.50 16.86 -7.53
CA ALA A 504 0.14 16.42 -7.83
C ALA A 504 -0.92 17.43 -7.35
N ASP A 505 -0.55 18.45 -6.55
CA ASP A 505 -1.39 19.55 -6.05
C ASP A 505 -1.68 20.62 -7.13
N GLY A 506 -2.07 20.16 -8.31
CA GLY A 506 -2.32 20.98 -9.48
C GLY A 506 -3.65 21.75 -9.46
N GLY A 507 -4.06 22.17 -10.66
CA GLY A 507 -5.30 22.90 -10.88
C GLY A 507 -6.21 22.17 -11.86
N VAL A 508 -7.46 21.90 -11.46
CA VAL A 508 -8.46 21.44 -12.43
C VAL A 508 -8.97 22.63 -13.23
N LYS A 509 -9.02 22.49 -14.54
CA LYS A 509 -9.42 23.52 -15.49
C LYS A 509 -10.79 23.15 -16.05
N GLN A 510 -11.76 24.06 -15.92
CA GLN A 510 -13.03 23.95 -16.65
C GLN A 510 -12.78 24.04 -18.17
N LYS A 511 -13.78 23.74 -18.99
CA LYS A 511 -13.63 23.60 -20.44
C LYS A 511 -12.82 24.73 -21.12
N GLY A 512 -11.72 24.35 -21.78
CA GLY A 512 -10.89 25.24 -22.61
C GLY A 512 -10.05 26.27 -21.83
N TRP A 513 -9.32 27.11 -22.56
CA TRP A 513 -8.42 28.12 -21.98
C TRP A 513 -9.11 29.22 -21.18
N ASP A 514 -10.36 29.55 -21.52
CA ASP A 514 -11.18 30.51 -20.75
C ASP A 514 -11.81 29.90 -19.49
N GLY A 515 -11.67 28.59 -19.29
CA GLY A 515 -12.22 27.89 -18.14
C GLY A 515 -11.64 28.38 -16.82
N LYS A 516 -12.45 28.45 -15.77
CA LYS A 516 -11.95 28.73 -14.42
C LYS A 516 -11.03 27.60 -13.95
N VAL A 517 -9.87 27.94 -13.38
CA VAL A 517 -9.04 26.98 -12.64
C VAL A 517 -9.49 26.92 -11.19
N VAL A 518 -9.57 25.71 -10.66
CA VAL A 518 -9.76 25.43 -9.24
C VAL A 518 -8.56 24.65 -8.74
N HIS A 519 -7.83 25.22 -7.79
CA HIS A 519 -6.67 24.61 -7.17
C HIS A 519 -6.71 24.88 -5.65
N PRO A 520 -6.00 24.08 -4.83
CA PRO A 520 -5.31 22.86 -5.23
C PRO A 520 -6.31 21.70 -5.43
N ARG A 521 -6.01 20.84 -6.39
CA ARG A 521 -6.68 19.55 -6.61
C ARG A 521 -5.62 18.50 -6.86
N LEU A 522 -5.94 17.25 -6.56
CA LEU A 522 -4.98 16.16 -6.69
C LEU A 522 -5.12 15.47 -8.04
N PHE A 523 -4.01 15.38 -8.76
CA PHE A 523 -3.93 14.63 -10.01
C PHE A 523 -4.06 13.14 -9.73
N ASN A 524 -4.91 12.45 -10.51
CA ASN A 524 -5.06 10.99 -10.46
C ASN A 524 -4.54 10.36 -11.74
N GLY A 525 -3.26 10.00 -11.72
CA GLY A 525 -2.56 9.54 -12.90
C GLY A 525 -1.15 9.06 -12.62
N ALA A 526 -0.41 8.81 -13.70
CA ALA A 526 0.99 8.43 -13.62
C ALA A 526 1.76 8.93 -14.85
N LEU A 527 3.09 8.90 -14.73
CA LEU A 527 4.02 9.11 -15.83
C LEU A 527 4.87 7.86 -15.99
N THR A 528 5.01 7.41 -17.24
CA THR A 528 5.96 6.39 -17.66
C THR A 528 7.12 7.07 -18.39
N TYR A 529 8.36 6.84 -17.96
CA TYR A 529 9.54 7.56 -18.45
C TYR A 529 10.81 6.70 -18.40
N GLU A 530 11.86 7.14 -19.08
CA GLU A 530 13.21 6.55 -19.00
C GLU A 530 14.23 7.60 -18.58
N THR A 531 15.30 7.19 -17.90
CA THR A 531 16.41 8.10 -17.57
C THR A 531 17.49 8.02 -18.64
N LYS A 532 17.87 9.15 -19.23
CA LYS A 532 19.00 9.18 -20.17
C LYS A 532 20.31 8.95 -19.43
N ARG A 533 21.20 8.14 -19.99
CA ARG A 533 22.50 7.89 -19.38
C ARG A 533 23.41 9.09 -19.61
N SER A 534 24.07 9.54 -18.54
CA SER A 534 25.12 10.55 -18.62
C SER A 534 26.26 10.03 -19.51
N GLY A 535 26.28 10.43 -20.78
CA GLY A 535 27.32 10.05 -21.75
C GLY A 535 26.82 9.62 -23.13
N GLU A 536 25.52 9.39 -23.33
CA GLU A 536 24.95 9.27 -24.69
C GLU A 536 24.79 10.67 -25.29
N ILE A 537 25.80 11.11 -26.04
CA ILE A 537 25.65 12.23 -26.96
C ILE A 537 24.85 11.67 -28.14
N ILE A 538 23.59 12.11 -28.29
CA ILE A 538 22.72 11.78 -29.45
C ILE A 538 23.25 12.49 -30.70
#